data_AF-A0A024G1C1-F1
#
_entry.id   AF-A0A024G1C1-F1
#
_cell.length_a   1.000
_cell.length_b   1.000
_cell.length_c   1.000
_cell.angle_alpha   90.00
_cell.angle_beta   90.00
_cell.angle_gamma   90.00
#
_symmetry.space_group_name_H-M   'P 1'
#
loop_
_entity.id
_entity.type
_entity.pdbx_description
1 polymer ?
#
loop_
_entity_poly.entity_id
_entity_poly.type
_entity_poly.pdbx_seq_one_letter_code
_entity_poly.pdbx_strand_id
1 'polypeptide(L)'
;MSNSSTIIFFDWDDTLMASSKLARMGLCPKYINEQPKIPVNVQNQLRRLQDIVVSVLEKALQNGHVVIVTAAESGWVELSASLYLPRVLPYLNTSIKVISARSTYEELYPGCPNRWKIEAFDREVYSIWQMMEDQTLTHVISVGDGPTEREALLNLKVRANRACLGKSMKFIVRPSINELCVQLELIHANLDHFCTFEGDLDLQVTWEMLRSKR
;
A
#
# COMPACT_ATOMS: atom_id res chain seq x y z
N MET A 1 -20.04 -4.60 22.05
CA MET A 1 -18.78 -4.40 21.29
C MET A 1 -18.93 -3.07 20.59
N SER A 2 -18.05 -2.10 20.84
CA SER A 2 -18.05 -0.86 20.07
C SER A 2 -17.90 -1.20 18.60
N ASN A 3 -18.83 -0.72 17.77
CA ASN A 3 -18.78 -0.94 16.33
C ASN A 3 -17.54 -0.17 15.80
N SER A 4 -16.51 -0.89 15.35
CA SER A 4 -15.30 -0.31 14.78
C SER A 4 -15.13 -0.76 13.33
N SER A 5 -14.71 0.16 12.47
CA SER A 5 -14.40 -0.12 11.07
C SER A 5 -12.92 0.07 10.81
N THR A 6 -12.37 -0.67 9.86
CA THR A 6 -10.97 -0.53 9.44
C THR A 6 -10.90 -0.18 7.96
N ILE A 7 -10.03 0.78 7.64
CA ILE A 7 -9.63 1.16 6.29
C ILE A 7 -8.11 1.02 6.21
N ILE A 8 -7.61 0.28 5.23
CA ILE A 8 -6.21 -0.04 5.06
C ILE A 8 -5.75 0.46 3.70
N PHE A 9 -4.83 1.42 3.74
CA PHE A 9 -4.18 1.97 2.57
C PHE A 9 -2.80 1.35 2.38
N PHE A 10 -2.55 0.85 1.17
CA PHE A 10 -1.23 0.43 0.73
C PHE A 10 -0.75 1.33 -0.41
N ASP A 11 0.52 1.73 -0.36
CA ASP A 11 1.22 2.11 -1.59
C ASP A 11 1.55 0.87 -2.44
N TRP A 12 1.82 1.11 -3.72
CA TRP A 12 2.20 0.04 -4.65
C TRP A 12 3.71 -0.03 -4.82
N ASP A 13 4.30 1.05 -5.33
CA ASP A 13 5.70 1.13 -5.70
C ASP A 13 6.61 1.06 -4.48
N ASP A 14 7.62 0.20 -4.55
CA ASP A 14 8.56 -0.12 -3.46
C ASP A 14 7.91 -0.54 -2.12
N THR A 15 6.60 -0.86 -2.14
CA THR A 15 5.78 -1.23 -0.98
C THR A 15 5.12 -2.61 -1.13
N LEU A 16 4.33 -2.83 -2.19
CA LEU A 16 3.81 -4.16 -2.56
C LEU A 16 4.62 -4.75 -3.73
N MET A 17 5.21 -3.89 -4.56
CA MET A 17 6.01 -4.25 -5.73
C MET A 17 7.40 -3.61 -5.61
N ALA A 18 8.48 -4.35 -5.88
CA ALA A 18 9.85 -3.82 -5.80
C ALA A 18 10.26 -3.00 -7.05
N SER A 19 9.51 -1.94 -7.36
CA SER A 19 9.58 -1.17 -8.62
C SER A 19 10.99 -0.64 -8.91
N SER A 20 11.62 0.03 -7.93
CA SER A 20 12.96 0.58 -8.11
C SER A 20 14.01 -0.50 -8.31
N LYS A 21 13.85 -1.65 -7.64
CA LYS A 21 14.78 -2.77 -7.79
C LYS A 21 14.70 -3.36 -9.19
N LEU A 22 13.50 -3.58 -9.71
CA LEU A 22 13.29 -4.12 -11.06
C LEU A 22 13.80 -3.14 -12.13
N ALA A 23 13.53 -1.85 -11.97
CA ALA A 23 14.04 -0.81 -12.87
C ALA A 23 15.58 -0.79 -12.91
N ARG A 24 16.25 -0.83 -11.74
CA ARG A 24 17.71 -0.87 -11.66
C ARG A 24 18.33 -2.13 -12.28
N MET A 25 17.56 -3.21 -12.39
CA MET A 25 17.99 -4.44 -13.06
C MET A 25 17.77 -4.41 -14.58
N GLY A 26 17.21 -3.33 -15.12
CA GLY A 26 16.87 -3.22 -16.54
C GLY A 26 15.71 -4.13 -16.95
N LEU A 27 14.82 -4.45 -16.00
CA LEU A 27 13.69 -5.36 -16.24
C LEU A 27 12.40 -4.65 -16.60
N CYS A 28 12.39 -3.32 -16.75
CA CYS A 28 11.23 -2.59 -17.27
C CYS A 28 11.13 -2.77 -18.79
N PRO A 29 9.99 -3.22 -19.34
CA PRO A 29 9.76 -3.27 -20.77
C PRO A 29 10.00 -1.92 -21.43
N LYS A 30 10.55 -1.90 -22.66
CA LYS A 30 10.69 -0.66 -23.43
C LYS A 30 9.40 -0.30 -24.17
N TYR A 31 8.58 -1.30 -24.45
CA TYR A 31 7.33 -1.18 -25.18
C TYR A 31 6.20 -1.86 -24.41
N ILE A 32 4.98 -1.34 -24.56
CA ILE A 32 3.77 -1.79 -23.83
C ILE A 32 3.49 -3.29 -23.99
N ASN A 33 3.82 -3.88 -25.15
CA ASN A 33 3.55 -5.29 -25.46
C ASN A 33 4.77 -6.21 -25.28
N GLU A 34 5.86 -5.71 -24.71
CA GLU A 34 7.07 -6.49 -24.49
C GLU A 34 7.04 -7.17 -23.13
N GLN A 35 7.29 -8.49 -23.11
CA GLN A 35 7.47 -9.23 -21.86
C GLN A 35 8.93 -9.08 -21.38
N PRO A 36 9.16 -8.74 -20.10
CA PRO A 36 10.50 -8.60 -19.58
C PRO A 36 11.22 -9.96 -19.55
N LYS A 37 12.48 -9.99 -19.98
CA LYS A 37 13.32 -11.19 -19.89
C LYS A 37 13.86 -11.33 -18.47
N ILE A 38 13.03 -11.86 -17.57
CA ILE A 38 13.36 -11.99 -16.15
C ILE A 38 14.26 -13.22 -15.92
N PRO A 39 15.46 -13.06 -15.33
CA PRO A 39 16.33 -14.19 -14.98
C PRO A 39 15.67 -15.15 -13.98
N VAL A 40 15.98 -16.45 -14.07
CA VAL A 40 15.34 -17.51 -13.25
C VAL A 40 15.41 -17.24 -11.74
N ASN A 41 16.56 -16.77 -11.25
CA ASN A 41 16.72 -16.43 -9.84
C ASN A 41 15.79 -15.29 -9.40
N VAL A 42 15.55 -14.31 -10.27
CA VAL A 42 14.63 -13.19 -10.01
C VAL A 42 13.18 -13.64 -10.10
N GLN A 43 12.85 -14.53 -11.05
CA GLN A 43 11.51 -15.14 -11.11
C GLN A 43 11.17 -15.88 -9.81
N ASN A 44 12.13 -16.61 -9.23
CA ASN A 44 11.94 -17.29 -7.95
C ASN A 44 11.66 -16.30 -6.81
N GLN A 45 12.40 -15.19 -6.77
CA GLN A 45 12.18 -14.11 -5.80
C GLN A 45 10.81 -13.45 -5.99
N LEU A 46 10.40 -13.20 -7.23
CA LEU A 46 9.08 -12.62 -7.54
C LEU A 46 7.93 -13.57 -7.19
N ARG A 47 8.09 -14.88 -7.36
CA ARG A 47 7.10 -15.85 -6.89
C ARG A 47 6.91 -15.79 -5.38
N ARG A 48 8.00 -15.74 -4.61
CA ARG A 48 7.94 -15.55 -3.15
C ARG A 48 7.29 -14.21 -2.78
N LEU A 49 7.69 -13.12 -3.44
CA LEU A 49 7.10 -11.79 -3.19
C LEU A 49 5.59 -11.82 -3.45
N GLN A 50 5.18 -12.41 -4.57
CA GLN A 50 3.77 -12.55 -4.93
C GLN A 50 2.99 -13.35 -3.88
N ASP A 51 3.54 -14.46 -3.38
CA ASP A 51 2.89 -15.28 -2.35
C ASP A 51 2.64 -14.50 -1.06
N ILE A 52 3.62 -13.71 -0.61
CA ILE A 52 3.46 -12.89 0.60
C ILE A 52 2.54 -11.69 0.35
N VAL A 53 2.58 -11.05 -0.82
CA VAL A 53 1.64 -9.96 -1.17
C VAL A 53 0.20 -10.49 -1.14
N VAL A 54 -0.07 -11.64 -1.77
CA VAL A 54 -1.40 -12.28 -1.71
C VAL A 54 -1.83 -12.51 -0.26
N SER A 55 -0.95 -13.07 0.57
CA SER A 55 -1.25 -13.32 1.98
C SER A 55 -1.56 -12.04 2.76
N VAL A 56 -0.81 -10.95 2.54
CA VAL A 56 -1.07 -9.65 3.16
C VAL A 56 -2.43 -9.10 2.72
N LEU A 57 -2.73 -9.14 1.41
CA LEU A 57 -3.98 -8.59 0.87
C LEU A 57 -5.20 -9.38 1.35
N GLU A 58 -5.13 -10.72 1.37
CA GLU A 58 -6.18 -11.56 1.93
C GLU A 58 -6.44 -11.24 3.40
N LYS A 59 -5.38 -11.13 4.19
CA LYS A 59 -5.49 -10.79 5.61
C LYS A 59 -6.04 -9.38 5.82
N ALA A 60 -5.65 -8.42 4.98
CA ALA A 60 -6.17 -7.05 5.02
C ALA A 60 -7.68 -7.01 4.69
N LEU A 61 -8.11 -7.75 3.67
CA LEU A 61 -9.53 -7.85 3.28
C LEU A 61 -10.39 -8.52 4.36
N GLN A 62 -9.82 -9.43 5.16
CA GLN A 62 -10.51 -10.00 6.33
C GLN A 62 -10.70 -8.98 7.46
N ASN A 63 -9.84 -7.95 7.54
CA ASN A 63 -9.84 -6.97 8.62
C ASN A 63 -10.58 -5.66 8.27
N GLY A 64 -10.84 -5.37 6.99
CA GLY A 64 -11.58 -4.17 6.60
C GLY A 64 -11.50 -3.81 5.12
N HIS A 65 -11.75 -2.53 4.82
CA HIS A 65 -11.70 -1.98 3.47
C HIS A 65 -10.25 -1.78 3.04
N VAL A 66 -9.87 -2.29 1.87
CA VAL A 66 -8.50 -2.20 1.35
C VAL A 66 -8.48 -1.31 0.11
N VAL A 67 -7.56 -0.34 0.10
CA VAL A 67 -7.34 0.59 -0.99
C VAL A 67 -5.86 0.66 -1.33
N ILE A 68 -5.51 0.55 -2.60
CA ILE A 68 -4.16 0.78 -3.09
C ILE A 68 -4.09 2.18 -3.70
N VAL A 69 -3.13 2.99 -3.25
CA VAL A 69 -2.95 4.37 -3.70
C VAL A 69 -1.51 4.57 -4.17
N THR A 70 -1.32 4.72 -5.49
CA THR A 70 0.00 4.96 -6.10
C THR A 70 0.15 6.40 -6.60
N ALA A 71 1.39 6.90 -6.60
CA ALA A 71 1.77 8.14 -7.28
C ALA A 71 2.18 7.92 -8.76
N ALA A 72 2.04 6.71 -9.29
CA ALA A 72 2.18 6.41 -10.71
C ALA A 72 0.89 6.72 -11.49
N GLU A 73 0.96 6.63 -12.82
CA GLU A 73 -0.19 6.84 -13.71
C GLU A 73 -1.24 5.71 -13.61
N SER A 74 -2.48 6.01 -13.99
CA SER A 74 -3.57 5.04 -14.03
C SER A 74 -3.23 3.85 -14.93
N GLY A 75 -3.55 2.64 -14.47
CA GLY A 75 -3.23 1.38 -15.15
C GLY A 75 -1.83 0.82 -14.83
N TRP A 76 -0.96 1.58 -14.14
CA TRP A 76 0.38 1.12 -13.76
C TRP A 76 0.34 -0.09 -12.83
N VAL A 77 -0.55 -0.08 -11.83
CA VAL A 77 -0.64 -1.14 -10.82
C VAL A 77 -1.01 -2.47 -11.47
N GLU A 78 -2.04 -2.49 -12.30
CA GLU A 78 -2.53 -3.68 -13.00
C GLU A 78 -1.51 -4.16 -14.03
N LEU A 79 -0.92 -3.24 -14.82
CA LEU A 79 0.11 -3.58 -15.79
C LEU A 79 1.32 -4.22 -15.09
N SER A 80 1.89 -3.57 -14.08
CA SER A 80 3.06 -4.08 -13.37
C SER A 80 2.75 -5.38 -12.59
N ALA A 81 1.55 -5.51 -12.01
CA ALA A 81 1.11 -6.77 -11.43
C ALA A 81 1.07 -7.89 -12.48
N SER A 82 0.55 -7.64 -13.68
CA SER A 82 0.50 -8.66 -14.74
C SER A 82 1.88 -9.17 -15.17
N LEU A 83 2.89 -8.28 -15.15
CA LEU A 83 4.25 -8.60 -15.57
C LEU A 83 5.06 -9.32 -14.49
N TYR A 84 4.86 -8.95 -13.23
CA TYR A 84 5.76 -9.37 -12.14
C TYR A 84 5.09 -10.14 -11.00
N LEU A 85 3.80 -9.91 -10.75
CA LEU A 85 3.02 -10.49 -9.64
C LEU A 85 1.61 -10.94 -10.10
N PRO A 86 1.47 -11.76 -11.17
CA PRO A 86 0.17 -12.06 -11.79
C PRO A 86 -0.91 -12.65 -10.86
N ARG A 87 -0.55 -13.34 -9.76
CA ARG A 87 -1.53 -13.83 -8.77
C ARG A 87 -2.19 -12.72 -7.95
N VAL A 88 -1.67 -11.48 -8.00
CA VAL A 88 -2.27 -10.32 -7.34
C VAL A 88 -3.43 -9.74 -8.15
N LEU A 89 -3.43 -9.94 -9.49
CA LEU A 89 -4.45 -9.37 -10.39
C LEU A 89 -5.90 -9.65 -10.00
N PRO A 90 -6.30 -10.86 -9.57
CA PRO A 90 -7.68 -11.13 -9.19
C PRO A 90 -8.19 -10.21 -8.07
N TYR A 91 -7.33 -9.84 -7.11
CA TYR A 91 -7.70 -8.97 -5.99
C TYR A 91 -7.90 -7.52 -6.45
N LEU A 92 -7.04 -7.03 -7.35
CA LEU A 92 -7.13 -5.68 -7.93
C LEU A 92 -8.41 -5.48 -8.74
N ASN A 93 -8.90 -6.54 -9.40
CA ASN A 93 -10.07 -6.46 -10.27
C ASN A 93 -11.41 -6.64 -9.54
N THR A 94 -11.41 -7.15 -8.31
CA THR A 94 -12.66 -7.62 -7.66
C THR A 94 -12.92 -7.04 -6.28
N SER A 95 -11.89 -6.90 -5.44
CA SER A 95 -12.07 -6.62 -4.01
C SER A 95 -11.32 -5.38 -3.52
N ILE A 96 -10.29 -4.95 -4.25
CA ILE A 96 -9.43 -3.85 -3.84
C ILE A 96 -9.61 -2.69 -4.80
N LYS A 97 -9.91 -1.52 -4.26
CA LYS A 97 -9.93 -0.29 -5.06
C LYS A 97 -8.51 0.18 -5.31
N VAL A 98 -8.17 0.40 -6.57
CA VAL A 98 -6.88 0.96 -6.99
C VAL A 98 -7.07 2.41 -7.42
N ILE A 99 -6.21 3.30 -6.92
CA ILE A 99 -6.24 4.73 -7.20
C ILE A 99 -4.86 5.19 -7.64
N SER A 100 -4.78 5.73 -8.84
CA SER A 100 -3.67 6.60 -9.22
C SER A 100 -3.94 7.99 -8.67
N ALA A 101 -3.29 8.32 -7.56
CA ALA A 101 -3.37 9.64 -6.96
C ALA A 101 -2.84 10.71 -7.94
N ARG A 102 -1.77 10.38 -8.67
CA ARG A 102 -1.21 11.27 -9.68
C ARG A 102 -2.19 11.59 -10.79
N SER A 103 -2.69 10.59 -11.51
CA SER A 103 -3.63 10.85 -12.62
C SER A 103 -4.92 11.53 -12.16
N THR A 104 -5.33 11.34 -10.91
CA THR A 104 -6.56 11.94 -10.38
C THR A 104 -6.37 13.40 -9.94
N TYR A 105 -5.21 13.76 -9.39
CA TYR A 105 -5.01 15.02 -8.67
C TYR A 105 -3.86 15.89 -9.19
N GLU A 106 -3.03 15.43 -10.13
CA GLU A 106 -1.91 16.20 -10.68
C GLU A 106 -2.36 17.48 -11.38
N GLU A 107 -3.47 17.47 -12.11
CA GLU A 107 -4.02 18.67 -12.75
C GLU A 107 -4.47 19.74 -11.74
N LEU A 108 -5.04 19.31 -10.61
CA LEU A 108 -5.51 20.20 -9.54
C LEU A 108 -4.35 20.71 -8.66
N TYR A 109 -3.30 19.89 -8.49
CA TYR A 109 -2.16 20.18 -7.64
C TYR A 109 -0.84 19.90 -8.38
N PRO A 110 -0.53 20.66 -9.44
CA PRO A 110 0.65 20.42 -10.25
C PRO A 110 1.94 20.57 -9.42
N GLY A 111 2.88 19.64 -9.61
CA GLY A 111 4.17 19.63 -8.91
C GLY A 111 4.10 19.38 -7.41
N CYS A 112 2.93 18.98 -6.87
CA CYS A 112 2.72 18.75 -5.44
C CYS A 112 2.36 17.27 -5.16
N PRO A 113 3.29 16.32 -5.32
CA PRO A 113 3.00 14.89 -5.21
C PRO A 113 2.46 14.46 -3.84
N ASN A 114 2.84 15.16 -2.77
CA ASN A 114 2.27 14.94 -1.43
C ASN A 114 0.76 15.25 -1.38
N ARG A 115 0.32 16.32 -2.07
CA ARG A 115 -1.10 16.69 -2.12
C ARG A 115 -1.94 15.61 -2.80
N TRP A 116 -1.41 14.91 -3.79
CA TRP A 116 -2.17 13.89 -4.51
C TRP A 116 -2.66 12.78 -3.59
N LYS A 117 -1.79 12.24 -2.72
CA LYS A 117 -2.18 11.19 -1.77
C LYS A 117 -3.00 11.74 -0.60
N ILE A 118 -2.76 12.98 -0.17
CA ILE A 118 -3.63 13.64 0.83
C ILE A 118 -5.08 13.66 0.35
N GLU A 119 -5.32 14.15 -0.87
CA GLU A 119 -6.68 14.28 -1.40
C GLU A 119 -7.29 12.92 -1.78
N ALA A 120 -6.47 11.94 -2.16
CA ALA A 120 -6.92 10.56 -2.36
C ALA A 120 -7.41 9.92 -1.05
N PHE A 121 -6.62 9.97 0.02
CA PHE A 121 -7.03 9.41 1.32
C PHE A 121 -8.27 10.11 1.87
N ASP A 122 -8.30 11.44 1.81
CA ASP A 122 -9.43 12.23 2.29
C ASP A 122 -10.74 11.80 1.59
N ARG A 123 -10.73 11.80 0.25
CA ARG A 123 -11.90 11.39 -0.54
C ARG A 123 -12.37 9.98 -0.23
N GLU A 124 -11.45 9.02 -0.16
CA GLU A 124 -11.80 7.62 0.07
C GLU A 124 -12.35 7.39 1.47
N VAL A 125 -11.71 7.93 2.49
CA VAL A 125 -12.19 7.79 3.87
C VAL A 125 -13.55 8.46 4.04
N TYR A 126 -13.76 9.67 3.51
CA TYR A 126 -15.06 10.33 3.58
C TYR A 126 -16.16 9.53 2.86
N SER A 127 -15.86 8.94 1.69
CA SER A 127 -16.83 8.11 0.97
C SER A 127 -17.27 6.88 1.77
N ILE A 128 -16.34 6.28 2.52
CA ILE A 128 -16.60 5.14 3.39
C ILE A 128 -17.39 5.58 4.63
N TRP A 129 -17.02 6.71 5.24
CA TRP A 129 -17.73 7.27 6.39
C TRP A 129 -19.18 7.65 6.10
N GLN A 130 -19.49 8.12 4.89
CA GLN A 130 -20.87 8.41 4.48
C GLN A 130 -21.78 7.17 4.53
N MET A 131 -21.21 5.96 4.47
CA MET A 131 -21.93 4.70 4.55
C MET A 131 -22.00 4.14 5.98
N MET A 132 -21.39 4.81 6.96
CA MET A 132 -21.25 4.34 8.34
C MET A 132 -22.04 5.20 9.32
N GLU A 133 -22.59 4.58 10.37
CA GLU A 133 -23.23 5.27 11.49
C GLU A 133 -22.26 6.27 12.14
N ASP A 134 -22.73 7.47 12.47
CA ASP A 134 -21.91 8.64 12.87
C ASP A 134 -20.89 8.38 14.00
N GLN A 135 -21.17 7.44 14.91
CA GLN A 135 -20.33 7.13 16.07
C GLN A 135 -19.37 5.95 15.90
N THR A 136 -19.31 5.34 14.71
CA THR A 136 -18.40 4.22 14.43
C THR A 136 -16.93 4.68 14.49
N LEU A 137 -16.15 4.11 15.42
CA LEU A 137 -14.71 4.37 15.50
C LEU A 137 -14.03 3.78 14.27
N THR A 138 -13.19 4.57 13.59
CA THR A 138 -12.50 4.10 12.38
C THR A 138 -10.99 3.96 12.61
N HIS A 139 -10.45 2.78 12.34
CA HIS A 139 -9.02 2.52 12.26
C HIS A 139 -8.57 2.81 10.83
N VAL A 140 -7.64 3.76 10.66
CA VAL A 140 -7.06 4.07 9.35
C VAL A 140 -5.59 3.68 9.37
N ILE A 141 -5.26 2.65 8.60
CA ILE A 141 -3.90 2.11 8.51
C ILE A 141 -3.30 2.56 7.19
N SER A 142 -2.05 3.02 7.22
CA SER A 142 -1.31 3.47 6.05
C SER A 142 0.04 2.77 5.99
N VAL A 143 0.32 2.08 4.89
CA VAL A 143 1.57 1.35 4.66
C VAL A 143 2.21 1.86 3.37
N GLY A 144 3.46 2.31 3.47
CA GLY A 144 4.19 2.85 2.32
C GLY A 144 5.68 2.98 2.56
N ASP A 145 6.48 3.04 1.50
CA ASP A 145 7.90 3.34 1.57
C ASP A 145 8.20 4.85 1.38
N GLY A 146 7.23 5.65 0.97
CA GLY A 146 7.35 7.11 0.85
C GLY A 146 7.04 7.86 2.14
N PRO A 147 7.38 9.17 2.23
CA PRO A 147 6.87 10.03 3.29
C PRO A 147 5.39 10.43 3.05
N THR A 148 4.90 10.29 1.82
CA THR A 148 3.62 10.81 1.35
C THR A 148 2.42 10.10 1.96
N GLU A 149 2.52 8.80 2.22
CA GLU A 149 1.43 7.99 2.79
C GLU A 149 1.24 8.33 4.28
N ARG A 150 2.34 8.56 4.99
CA ARG A 150 2.32 9.02 6.37
C ARG A 150 1.74 10.44 6.46
N GLU A 151 2.20 11.35 5.59
CA GLU A 151 1.70 12.73 5.55
C GLU A 151 0.20 12.78 5.25
N ALA A 152 -0.28 11.96 4.30
CA ALA A 152 -1.69 11.86 3.95
C ALA A 152 -2.54 11.37 5.13
N LEU A 153 -2.08 10.36 5.88
CA LEU A 153 -2.76 9.88 7.08
C LEU A 153 -2.83 10.96 8.18
N LEU A 154 -1.73 11.67 8.43
CA LEU A 154 -1.71 12.73 9.44
C LEU A 154 -2.61 13.91 9.04
N ASN A 155 -2.63 14.28 7.76
CA ASN A 155 -3.53 15.32 7.26
C ASN A 155 -5.00 14.91 7.40
N LEU A 156 -5.34 13.66 7.05
CA LEU A 156 -6.67 13.11 7.25
C LEU A 156 -7.09 13.23 8.72
N LYS A 157 -6.23 12.82 9.65
CA LYS A 157 -6.52 12.90 11.09
C LYS A 157 -6.82 14.32 11.57
N VAL A 158 -6.10 15.32 11.04
CA VAL A 158 -6.33 16.73 11.38
C VAL A 158 -7.65 17.25 10.80
N ARG A 159 -8.02 16.79 9.60
CA ARG A 159 -9.26 17.20 8.91
C ARG A 159 -10.51 16.44 9.37
N ALA A 160 -10.32 15.24 9.95
CA ALA A 160 -11.39 14.36 10.36
C ALA A 160 -12.31 15.03 11.39
N ASN A 161 -13.61 15.08 11.08
CA ASN A 161 -14.66 15.50 12.00
C ASN A 161 -15.27 14.33 12.80
N ARG A 162 -14.66 13.14 12.70
CA ARG A 162 -15.11 11.89 13.33
C ARG A 162 -13.96 11.21 14.07
N ALA A 163 -14.32 10.38 15.04
CA ALA A 163 -13.34 9.61 15.81
C ALA A 163 -12.60 8.62 14.89
N CYS A 164 -11.29 8.81 14.73
CA CYS A 164 -10.43 7.89 13.99
C CYS A 164 -9.06 7.71 14.65
N LEU A 165 -8.52 6.50 14.52
CA LEU A 165 -7.21 6.12 15.00
C LEU A 165 -6.31 5.85 13.79
N GLY A 166 -5.25 6.64 13.63
CA GLY A 166 -4.32 6.54 12.53
C GLY A 166 -3.11 5.70 12.89
N LYS A 167 -2.75 4.76 12.02
CA LYS A 167 -1.60 3.88 12.19
C LYS A 167 -0.75 3.88 10.94
N SER A 168 0.44 4.46 11.03
CA SER A 168 1.41 4.54 9.95
C SER A 168 2.45 3.42 10.12
N MET A 169 2.73 2.70 9.03
CA MET A 169 3.91 1.84 8.91
C MET A 169 4.74 2.30 7.72
N LYS A 170 5.90 2.87 8.02
CA LYS A 170 6.89 3.31 7.04
C LYS A 170 7.89 2.20 6.72
N PHE A 171 7.89 1.72 5.48
CA PHE A 171 8.90 0.79 4.96
C PHE A 171 10.23 1.50 4.68
N ILE A 172 11.30 0.73 4.52
CA ILE A 172 12.56 1.24 3.96
C ILE A 172 12.37 1.56 2.48
N VAL A 173 13.01 2.64 2.02
CA VAL A 173 12.93 3.07 0.63
C VAL A 173 13.70 2.14 -0.31
N ARG A 174 13.16 1.89 -1.50
CA ARG A 174 13.81 1.14 -2.59
C ARG A 174 14.42 -0.22 -2.14
N PRO A 175 13.64 -1.09 -1.46
CA PRO A 175 14.15 -2.35 -0.96
C PRO A 175 14.55 -3.29 -2.10
N SER A 176 15.43 -4.26 -1.83
CA SER A 176 15.51 -5.45 -2.67
C SER A 176 14.23 -6.29 -2.56
N ILE A 177 13.99 -7.19 -3.52
CA ILE A 177 12.82 -8.07 -3.50
C ILE A 177 12.74 -8.88 -2.19
N ASN A 178 13.87 -9.39 -1.71
CA ASN A 178 13.92 -10.14 -0.45
C ASN A 178 13.68 -9.27 0.78
N GLU A 179 14.22 -8.05 0.82
CA GLU A 179 13.94 -7.10 1.90
C GLU A 179 12.47 -6.73 1.92
N LEU A 180 11.85 -6.52 0.76
CA LEU A 180 10.41 -6.28 0.66
C LEU A 180 9.59 -7.47 1.18
N CYS A 181 9.99 -8.70 0.88
CA CYS A 181 9.34 -9.88 1.46
C CYS A 181 9.37 -9.85 3.00
N VAL A 182 10.53 -9.54 3.61
CA VAL A 182 10.66 -9.48 5.07
C VAL A 182 9.78 -8.37 5.67
N GLN A 183 9.66 -7.21 5.00
CA GLN A 183 8.78 -6.12 5.42
C GLN A 183 7.30 -6.53 5.36
N LEU A 184 6.89 -7.21 4.30
CA LEU A 184 5.53 -7.71 4.14
C LEU A 184 5.22 -8.84 5.13
N GLU A 185 6.18 -9.71 5.44
CA GLU A 185 6.06 -10.72 6.50
C GLU A 185 5.86 -10.08 7.89
N LEU A 186 6.54 -8.95 8.16
CA LEU A 186 6.33 -8.18 9.39
C LEU A 186 4.93 -7.58 9.46
N ILE A 187 4.44 -6.98 8.37
CA ILE A 187 3.05 -6.49 8.30
C ILE A 187 2.07 -7.64 8.47
N HIS A 188 2.20 -8.72 7.72
CA HIS A 188 1.32 -9.88 7.80
C HIS A 188 1.22 -10.43 9.23
N ALA A 189 2.35 -10.55 9.92
CA ALA A 189 2.40 -11.06 11.29
C ALA A 189 1.70 -10.14 12.32
N ASN A 190 1.68 -8.84 12.08
CA ASN A 190 1.18 -7.85 13.06
C ASN A 190 -0.13 -7.18 12.64
N LEU A 191 -0.70 -7.50 11.47
CA LEU A 191 -1.81 -6.74 10.90
C LEU A 191 -3.05 -6.72 11.82
N ASP A 192 -3.40 -7.84 12.44
CA ASP A 192 -4.57 -7.89 13.35
C ASP A 192 -4.38 -6.99 14.57
N HIS A 193 -3.14 -6.87 15.08
CA HIS A 193 -2.82 -5.95 16.16
C HIS A 193 -2.92 -4.49 15.69
N PHE A 194 -2.48 -4.18 14.48
CA PHE A 194 -2.71 -2.87 13.87
C PHE A 194 -4.20 -2.56 13.75
N CYS A 195 -5.02 -3.53 13.34
CA CYS A 195 -6.46 -3.32 13.18
C CYS A 195 -7.20 -3.16 14.51
N THR A 196 -6.67 -3.71 15.62
CA THR A 196 -7.36 -3.71 16.93
C THR A 196 -6.75 -2.79 17.98
N PHE A 197 -5.52 -2.27 17.78
CA PHE A 197 -4.88 -1.39 18.76
C PHE A 197 -5.67 -0.08 18.95
N GLU A 198 -6.09 0.18 20.19
CA GLU A 198 -6.90 1.35 20.60
C GLU A 198 -6.04 2.60 20.80
N GLY A 199 -5.26 2.96 19.78
CA GLY A 199 -4.46 4.17 19.76
C GLY A 199 -3.90 4.50 18.38
N ASP A 200 -3.17 5.60 18.33
CA ASP A 200 -2.38 5.96 17.16
C ASP A 200 -1.02 5.25 17.17
N LEU A 201 -0.53 4.90 15.99
CA LEU A 201 0.81 4.35 15.80
C LEU A 201 1.52 5.10 14.68
N ASP A 202 2.80 5.35 14.85
CA ASP A 202 3.67 5.92 13.80
C ASP A 202 4.99 5.15 13.82
N LEU A 203 5.00 4.01 13.12
CA LEU A 203 6.11 3.05 13.14
C LEU A 203 6.90 3.09 11.84
N GLN A 204 8.17 2.71 11.94
CA GLN A 204 9.06 2.59 10.79
C GLN A 204 9.87 1.29 10.89
N VAL A 205 9.99 0.58 9.77
CA VAL A 205 10.91 -0.55 9.66
C VAL A 205 12.34 -0.01 9.63
N THR A 206 13.17 -0.52 10.53
CA THR A 206 14.60 -0.19 10.58
C THR A 206 15.44 -1.27 9.90
N TRP A 207 16.64 -0.90 9.46
CA TRP A 207 17.60 -1.85 8.90
C TRP A 207 18.01 -2.97 9.88
N GLU A 208 18.00 -2.69 11.18
CA GLU A 208 18.29 -3.67 12.23
C GLU A 208 17.24 -4.78 12.25
N MET A 209 15.95 -4.40 12.16
CA MET A 209 14.85 -5.37 12.07
C MET A 209 15.00 -6.28 10.86
N LEU A 210 15.42 -5.75 9.70
CA LEU A 210 15.62 -6.54 8.49
C LEU A 210 16.80 -7.51 8.58
N ARG A 211 17.87 -7.12 9.30
CA ARG A 211 19.04 -7.98 9.51
C ARG A 211 18.76 -9.11 10.50
N SER A 212 17.88 -8.89 11.47
CA SER A 212 17.51 -9.89 12.48
C SER A 212 16.69 -11.08 11.93
N LYS A 213 16.12 -10.93 10.72
CA LYS A 213 15.28 -11.95 10.06
C LYS A 213 15.94 -12.65 8.86
N ARG A 214 17.24 -12.43 8.63
CA ARG A 214 18.01 -13.11 7.57
C ARG A 214 18.56 -14.44 8.03
#